data_AF-A0AAV1I1N1-F1
#
_entry.id   AF-A0AAV1I1N1-F1
#
_cell.length_a   1.000
_cell.length_b   1.000
_cell.length_c   1.000
_cell.angle_alpha   90.00
_cell.angle_beta   90.00
_cell.angle_gamma   90.00
#
_symmetry.space_group_name_H-M   'P 1'
#
loop_
_entity.id
_entity.type
_entity.pdbx_description
1 polymer ?
#
loop_
_entity_poly.entity_id
_entity_poly.type
_entity_poly.pdbx_seq_one_letter_code
_entity_poly.pdbx_strand_id
1 'polypeptide(L)'
;MCLHMPAACVAGACPERGRISAAVTEADSLRGIRKATMLQTKHATGPVPRKETYADEVRQQLNASFILYNFPCQHVDGGNKPEVEMETDPELVLPSVTVSRSEHEYALFEPSINSLRVSFKLKPIDSLEGLLRKKQLQFYHRRAESLRILRRKPIKGYDVSLLLTSQHQQQLDKRLLIAFICQLMEDVSSCSSLKRLIAAHGRSSSLSLRKALA
;
A
#
# COMPACT_ATOMS: atom_id res chain seq x y z
N MET A 1 -0.22 -66.42 10.97
CA MET A 1 -0.96 -65.25 10.42
C MET A 1 0.08 -64.18 10.11
N CYS A 2 0.89 -64.46 9.10
CA CYS A 2 0.76 -63.95 7.72
C CYS A 2 1.05 -62.46 7.62
N LEU A 3 2.12 -61.94 7.03
CA LEU A 3 3.43 -62.40 6.49
C LEU A 3 4.20 -61.05 6.34
N HIS A 4 5.39 -60.88 6.93
CA HIS A 4 6.67 -60.82 6.21
C HIS A 4 6.76 -59.90 4.97
N MET A 5 7.70 -58.95 5.01
CA MET A 5 8.40 -58.23 3.91
C MET A 5 8.95 -59.22 2.84
N PRO A 6 9.50 -58.87 1.63
CA PRO A 6 10.39 -57.71 1.33
C PRO A 6 10.54 -57.26 -0.18
N ALA A 7 11.65 -56.55 -0.46
CA ALA A 7 12.43 -56.43 -1.72
C ALA A 7 12.01 -55.34 -2.74
N ALA A 8 12.82 -54.31 -3.03
CA ALA A 8 14.14 -54.24 -3.67
C ALA A 8 14.09 -54.14 -5.22
N CYS A 9 14.71 -53.07 -5.73
CA CYS A 9 15.56 -53.00 -6.92
C CYS A 9 14.98 -53.41 -8.30
N VAL A 10 15.05 -52.52 -9.30
CA VAL A 10 16.00 -52.56 -10.44
C VAL A 10 15.55 -51.58 -11.53
N ALA A 11 16.58 -50.98 -12.16
CA ALA A 11 16.62 -50.06 -13.28
C ALA A 11 15.86 -50.48 -14.56
N GLY A 12 15.64 -49.49 -15.43
CA GLY A 12 15.31 -49.69 -16.86
C GLY A 12 14.43 -48.56 -17.41
N ALA A 13 15.03 -47.47 -17.90
CA ALA A 13 15.28 -47.25 -19.34
C ALA A 13 14.11 -46.56 -20.08
N CYS A 14 14.20 -45.23 -20.23
CA CYS A 14 13.56 -44.53 -21.35
C CYS A 14 14.63 -44.29 -22.43
N PRO A 15 14.35 -44.59 -23.71
CA PRO A 15 15.38 -44.70 -24.74
C PRO A 15 15.80 -43.37 -25.34
N GLU A 16 17.12 -43.24 -25.55
CA GLU A 16 17.75 -42.30 -26.47
C GLU A 16 17.62 -42.76 -27.94
N ARG A 17 17.44 -41.81 -28.85
CA ARG A 17 18.33 -41.48 -30.01
C ARG A 17 17.54 -40.68 -31.05
N GLY A 18 18.02 -39.50 -31.42
CA GLY A 18 18.85 -39.41 -32.62
C GLY A 18 19.61 -38.08 -32.68
N ARG A 19 20.93 -38.23 -32.66
CA ARG A 19 21.97 -37.21 -32.81
C ARG A 19 22.17 -36.93 -34.32
N ILE A 20 22.34 -35.67 -34.70
CA ILE A 20 23.09 -35.32 -35.91
C ILE A 20 24.13 -34.24 -35.54
N SER A 21 25.32 -34.44 -36.11
CA SER A 21 26.63 -33.89 -35.75
C SER A 21 26.81 -32.40 -36.07
N ALA A 22 27.51 -31.66 -35.19
CA ALA A 22 28.86 -31.12 -35.37
C ALA A 22 29.03 -30.01 -36.41
N ALA A 23 29.39 -28.81 -35.93
CA ALA A 23 30.55 -28.04 -36.43
C ALA A 23 30.76 -26.81 -35.54
N VAL A 24 32.01 -26.60 -35.19
CA VAL A 24 32.53 -25.47 -34.42
C VAL A 24 32.89 -24.39 -35.42
N THR A 25 32.35 -23.18 -35.28
CA THR A 25 33.01 -21.86 -35.43
C THR A 25 31.95 -20.80 -35.71
N GLU A 26 31.76 -19.89 -34.75
CA GLU A 26 31.82 -18.45 -35.01
C GLU A 26 31.74 -17.76 -33.64
N ALA A 27 32.90 -17.26 -33.23
CA ALA A 27 33.01 -16.21 -32.25
C ALA A 27 32.38 -14.93 -32.83
N ASP A 28 32.05 -13.99 -31.93
CA ASP A 28 31.62 -12.61 -32.21
C ASP A 28 30.14 -12.35 -32.55
N SER A 29 29.27 -12.48 -31.54
CA SER A 29 28.15 -11.51 -31.38
C SER A 29 27.35 -11.53 -30.06
N LEU A 30 27.82 -12.16 -28.99
CA LEU A 30 27.02 -12.26 -27.74
C LEU A 30 27.68 -11.61 -26.52
N ARG A 31 28.22 -10.40 -26.73
CA ARG A 31 28.63 -9.49 -25.64
C ARG A 31 27.62 -8.36 -25.36
N GLY A 32 26.41 -8.46 -25.91
CA GLY A 32 25.40 -7.39 -25.91
C GLY A 32 24.12 -7.62 -25.12
N ILE A 33 23.88 -8.79 -24.51
CA ILE A 33 22.52 -9.15 -24.03
C ILE A 33 22.44 -9.37 -22.51
N ARG A 34 23.56 -9.35 -21.77
CA ARG A 34 23.58 -9.50 -20.29
C ARG A 34 23.76 -8.18 -19.53
N LYS A 35 23.06 -7.12 -19.97
CA LYS A 35 22.90 -5.85 -19.22
C LYS A 35 21.44 -5.40 -19.05
N ALA A 36 20.47 -6.31 -19.24
CA ALA A 36 19.04 -6.00 -19.16
C ALA A 36 18.37 -6.39 -17.81
N THR A 37 19.14 -6.54 -16.72
CA THR A 37 18.60 -6.84 -15.38
C THR A 37 19.08 -5.85 -14.31
N MET A 38 19.22 -4.59 -14.72
CA MET A 38 19.37 -3.42 -13.85
C MET A 38 18.52 -2.31 -14.47
N LEU A 39 17.20 -2.52 -14.51
CA LEU A 39 16.26 -1.42 -14.66
C LEU A 39 16.23 -0.67 -13.33
N GLN A 40 17.28 0.12 -13.12
CA GLN A 40 17.18 1.33 -12.35
C GLN A 40 16.00 2.11 -12.93
N THR A 41 15.00 2.39 -12.10
CA THR A 41 13.96 3.37 -12.36
C THR A 41 14.63 4.73 -12.56
N LYS A 42 15.01 5.00 -13.81
CA LYS A 42 15.52 6.30 -14.23
C LYS A 42 14.33 7.25 -14.27
N HIS A 43 14.27 8.17 -13.30
CA HIS A 43 13.46 9.37 -13.44
C HIS A 43 13.95 10.13 -14.67
N ALA A 44 13.06 10.29 -15.65
CA ALA A 44 13.30 11.11 -16.83
C ALA A 44 13.35 12.58 -16.43
N THR A 45 14.51 13.23 -16.55
CA THR A 45 14.68 14.66 -16.32
C THR A 45 14.29 15.43 -17.59
N GLY A 46 13.00 15.69 -17.76
CA GLY A 46 12.48 16.75 -18.64
C GLY A 46 12.52 18.13 -17.97
N PRO A 47 12.16 19.23 -18.66
CA PRO A 47 12.12 20.56 -18.07
C PRO A 47 11.19 20.56 -16.86
N VAL A 48 11.77 20.80 -15.68
CA VAL A 48 11.13 20.57 -14.37
C VAL A 48 10.02 21.59 -14.15
N PRO A 49 8.72 21.19 -14.12
CA PRO A 49 7.66 22.09 -13.68
C PRO A 49 7.85 22.38 -12.18
N ARG A 50 7.44 23.58 -11.73
CA ARG A 50 7.51 24.02 -10.32
C ARG A 50 7.14 22.87 -9.38
N LYS A 51 8.05 22.48 -8.46
CA LYS A 51 7.90 21.39 -7.47
C LYS A 51 6.43 21.08 -7.19
N GLU A 52 5.90 20.06 -7.84
CA GLU A 52 4.60 19.50 -7.48
C GLU A 52 4.72 19.10 -6.00
N THR A 53 3.75 19.50 -5.19
CA THR A 53 3.84 19.20 -3.76
C THR A 53 3.67 17.69 -3.59
N TYR A 54 4.20 17.12 -2.51
CA TYR A 54 4.00 15.69 -2.20
C TYR A 54 2.51 15.29 -2.23
N ALA A 55 1.61 16.20 -1.85
CA ALA A 55 0.17 16.00 -1.95
C ALA A 55 -0.33 15.91 -3.40
N ASP A 56 0.27 16.67 -4.33
CA ASP A 56 -0.06 16.61 -5.76
C ASP A 56 0.42 15.30 -6.39
N GLU A 57 1.61 14.82 -6.04
CA GLU A 57 2.12 13.50 -6.49
C GLU A 57 1.21 12.37 -6.00
N VAL A 58 0.83 12.40 -4.71
CA VAL A 58 -0.13 11.46 -4.11
C VAL A 58 -1.48 11.54 -4.83
N ARG A 59 -1.95 12.76 -5.14
CA ARG A 59 -3.21 12.99 -5.84
C ARG A 59 -3.17 12.47 -7.28
N GLN A 60 -2.07 12.66 -7.99
CA GLN A 60 -1.87 12.14 -9.34
C GLN A 60 -1.83 10.61 -9.32
N GLN A 61 -1.10 10.03 -8.37
CA GLN A 61 -1.02 8.58 -8.19
C GLN A 61 -2.37 7.97 -7.83
N LEU A 62 -3.16 8.62 -6.96
CA LEU A 62 -4.54 8.22 -6.66
C LEU A 62 -5.43 8.29 -7.90
N ASN A 63 -5.30 9.34 -8.72
CA ASN A 63 -6.09 9.43 -9.95
C ASN A 63 -5.77 8.32 -10.96
N ALA A 64 -4.49 7.95 -11.07
CA ALA A 64 -4.02 6.88 -11.95
C ALA A 64 -4.39 5.48 -11.42
N SER A 65 -4.24 5.26 -10.11
CA SER A 65 -4.46 3.95 -9.48
C SER A 65 -5.95 3.66 -9.21
N PHE A 66 -6.77 4.68 -9.01
CA PHE A 66 -8.20 4.53 -8.72
C PHE A 66 -9.02 4.43 -10.02
N ILE A 67 -8.78 3.35 -10.74
CA ILE A 67 -9.52 2.90 -11.91
C ILE A 67 -9.85 1.43 -11.66
N LEU A 68 -10.87 1.19 -10.85
CA LEU A 68 -11.25 -0.14 -10.40
C LEU A 68 -12.40 -0.69 -11.26
N TYR A 69 -12.39 -1.99 -11.47
CA TYR A 69 -13.44 -2.73 -12.14
C TYR A 69 -14.19 -3.61 -11.14
N ASN A 70 -15.47 -3.83 -11.39
CA ASN A 70 -16.22 -4.79 -10.59
C ASN A 70 -15.83 -6.20 -11.02
N PHE A 71 -15.07 -6.89 -10.17
CA PHE A 71 -14.60 -8.26 -10.40
C PHE A 71 -15.04 -9.16 -9.25
N PRO A 72 -15.89 -10.19 -9.49
CA PRO A 72 -16.29 -11.14 -8.46
C PRO A 72 -15.10 -12.03 -8.06
N CYS A 73 -15.09 -12.47 -6.80
CA CYS A 73 -14.02 -13.32 -6.29
C CYS A 73 -14.12 -14.71 -6.94
N GLN A 74 -13.01 -15.22 -7.49
CA GLN A 74 -12.98 -16.55 -8.12
C GLN A 74 -13.04 -17.69 -7.12
N HIS A 75 -12.56 -17.44 -5.89
CA HIS A 75 -12.41 -18.45 -4.84
C HIS A 75 -13.65 -18.65 -3.98
N VAL A 76 -14.62 -17.72 -4.03
CA VAL A 76 -15.81 -17.74 -3.20
C VAL A 76 -17.04 -17.48 -4.06
N ASP A 77 -17.88 -18.50 -4.20
CA ASP A 77 -19.12 -18.41 -4.94
C ASP A 77 -20.02 -17.28 -4.41
N GLY A 78 -20.51 -16.44 -5.32
CA GLY A 78 -21.39 -15.32 -5.00
C GLY A 78 -20.76 -14.19 -4.18
N GLY A 79 -19.43 -14.23 -3.97
CA GLY A 79 -18.70 -13.23 -3.19
C GLY A 79 -18.01 -12.18 -4.05
N ASN A 80 -18.01 -10.92 -3.59
CA ASN A 80 -17.16 -9.86 -4.12
C ASN A 80 -16.26 -9.35 -3.00
N LYS A 81 -15.05 -9.92 -2.93
CA LYS A 81 -14.05 -9.59 -1.92
C LYS A 81 -12.94 -8.77 -2.55
N PRO A 82 -12.34 -7.83 -1.82
CA PRO A 82 -11.22 -7.04 -2.33
C PRO A 82 -10.00 -7.94 -2.54
N GLU A 83 -9.57 -8.10 -3.79
CA GLU A 83 -8.47 -9.01 -4.16
C GLU A 83 -7.14 -8.59 -3.52
N VAL A 84 -6.92 -7.29 -3.29
CA VAL A 84 -5.71 -6.77 -2.60
C VAL A 84 -5.56 -7.26 -1.15
N GLU A 85 -6.65 -7.70 -0.51
CA GLU A 85 -6.61 -8.26 0.85
C GLU A 85 -6.57 -9.79 0.85
N MET A 86 -7.04 -10.43 -0.23
CA MET A 86 -7.05 -11.89 -0.37
C MET A 86 -5.69 -12.42 -0.76
N GLU A 87 -4.96 -11.73 -1.65
CA GLU A 87 -3.63 -12.10 -2.15
C GLU A 87 -3.55 -13.56 -2.66
N THR A 88 -4.69 -14.14 -3.05
CA THR A 88 -4.79 -15.51 -3.59
C THR A 88 -4.34 -15.58 -5.04
N ASP A 89 -4.74 -14.59 -5.84
CA ASP A 89 -4.48 -14.51 -7.27
C ASP A 89 -3.46 -13.40 -7.56
N PRO A 90 -2.17 -13.73 -7.70
CA PRO A 90 -1.13 -12.73 -7.93
C PRO A 90 -1.29 -12.01 -9.28
N GLU A 91 -2.02 -12.61 -10.22
CA GLU A 91 -2.36 -12.01 -11.52
C GLU A 91 -3.35 -10.84 -11.42
N LEU A 92 -4.15 -10.80 -10.35
CA LEU A 92 -5.13 -9.74 -10.10
C LEU A 92 -4.54 -8.57 -9.30
N VAL A 93 -3.33 -8.75 -8.75
CA VAL A 93 -2.61 -7.75 -7.97
C VAL A 93 -1.58 -7.07 -8.87
N LEU A 94 -1.66 -5.75 -8.94
CA LEU A 94 -0.74 -4.94 -9.73
C LEU A 94 0.51 -4.60 -8.90
N PRO A 95 1.65 -4.29 -9.55
CA PRO A 95 2.85 -3.92 -8.83
C PRO A 95 2.62 -2.70 -7.95
N SER A 96 3.10 -2.78 -6.71
CA SER A 96 2.96 -1.69 -5.75
C SER A 96 3.79 -0.47 -6.15
N VAL A 97 3.23 0.72 -5.96
CA VAL A 97 3.92 1.99 -6.22
C VAL A 97 4.12 2.72 -4.89
N THR A 98 5.32 3.22 -4.65
CA THR A 98 5.61 4.04 -3.45
C THR A 98 5.90 5.47 -3.86
N VAL A 99 5.22 6.42 -3.22
CA VAL A 99 5.49 7.86 -3.35
C VAL A 99 6.09 8.33 -2.03
N SER A 100 7.32 8.83 -2.06
CA SER A 100 8.06 9.20 -0.85
C SER A 100 8.42 10.68 -0.85
N ARG A 101 8.11 11.37 0.25
CA ARG A 101 8.62 12.73 0.51
C ARG A 101 9.98 12.69 1.19
N SER A 102 10.17 11.70 2.06
CA SER A 102 11.39 11.48 2.85
C SER A 102 11.46 10.01 3.23
N GLU A 103 12.59 9.55 3.76
CA GLU A 103 12.77 8.16 4.21
C GLU A 103 11.75 7.72 5.28
N HIS A 104 11.23 8.68 6.04
CA HIS A 104 10.28 8.45 7.13
C HIS A 104 8.85 8.92 6.83
N GLU A 105 8.58 9.44 5.62
CA GLU A 105 7.27 9.92 5.20
C GLU A 105 7.03 9.50 3.75
N TYR A 106 6.18 8.50 3.57
CA TYR A 106 5.89 7.91 2.27
C TYR A 106 4.50 7.25 2.27
N ALA A 107 3.92 7.13 1.08
CA ALA A 107 2.67 6.45 0.80
C ALA A 107 2.92 5.23 -0.08
N LEU A 108 2.39 4.09 0.32
CA LEU A 108 2.38 2.86 -0.46
C LEU A 108 1.02 2.68 -1.10
N PHE A 109 1.01 2.45 -2.41
CA PHE A 109 -0.16 2.12 -3.20
C PHE A 109 -0.03 0.67 -3.66
N GLU A 110 -1.02 -0.13 -3.33
CA GLU A 110 -1.14 -1.53 -3.75
C GLU A 110 -2.42 -1.63 -4.57
N PRO A 111 -2.34 -1.41 -5.89
CA PRO A 111 -3.49 -1.52 -6.76
C PRO A 111 -3.81 -2.98 -7.07
N SER A 112 -5.08 -3.26 -7.29
CA SER A 112 -5.61 -4.51 -7.80
C SER A 112 -6.75 -4.21 -8.77
N ILE A 113 -7.28 -5.23 -9.44
CA ILE A 113 -8.37 -5.10 -10.41
C ILE A 113 -9.64 -4.48 -9.80
N ASN A 114 -10.04 -4.89 -8.59
CA ASN A 114 -11.29 -4.49 -7.95
C ASN A 114 -11.14 -3.62 -6.69
N SER A 115 -9.91 -3.46 -6.23
CA SER A 115 -9.61 -2.78 -4.98
C SER A 115 -8.25 -2.08 -5.05
N LEU A 116 -8.10 -1.05 -4.22
CA LEU A 116 -6.86 -0.29 -4.07
C LEU A 116 -6.61 -0.11 -2.59
N ARG A 117 -5.48 -0.59 -2.11
CA ARG A 117 -5.02 -0.37 -0.74
C ARG A 117 -3.99 0.77 -0.75
N VAL A 118 -4.22 1.74 0.12
CA VAL A 118 -3.34 2.92 0.24
C VAL A 118 -2.89 3.03 1.69
N SER A 119 -1.60 2.96 1.93
CA SER A 119 -1.04 3.02 3.27
C SER A 119 -0.10 4.19 3.43
N PHE A 120 -0.32 4.99 4.46
CA PHE A 120 0.47 6.19 4.74
C PHE A 120 1.39 5.94 5.93
N LYS A 121 2.66 6.28 5.72
CA LYS A 121 3.64 6.42 6.78
C LYS A 121 3.84 7.90 7.10
N LEU A 122 3.59 8.27 8.35
CA LEU A 122 3.67 9.66 8.78
C LEU A 122 5.04 9.94 9.39
N LYS A 123 5.55 11.16 9.15
CA LYS A 123 6.81 11.63 9.71
C LYS A 123 6.86 11.41 11.23
N PRO A 124 7.90 10.80 11.82
CA PRO A 124 8.03 10.65 13.26
C PRO A 124 8.09 12.02 13.94
N ILE A 125 7.46 12.15 15.11
CA ILE A 125 7.51 13.38 15.93
C ILE A 125 7.77 13.01 17.40
N ASP A 126 8.23 14.00 18.15
CA ASP A 126 8.45 14.03 19.60
C ASP A 126 7.27 13.46 20.43
N SER A 127 7.57 13.15 21.69
CA SER A 127 6.72 12.35 22.59
C SER A 127 5.28 12.85 22.73
N LEU A 128 5.05 14.15 22.95
CA LEU A 128 3.70 14.69 23.13
C LEU A 128 2.90 14.61 21.83
N GLU A 129 3.49 15.02 20.70
CA GLU A 129 2.80 15.02 19.42
C GLU A 129 2.55 13.60 18.91
N GLY A 130 3.50 12.70 19.15
CA GLY A 130 3.34 11.27 18.89
C GLY A 130 2.17 10.67 19.66
N LEU A 131 1.99 11.05 20.94
CA LEU A 131 0.85 10.61 21.73
C LEU A 131 -0.47 11.18 21.19
N LEU A 132 -0.50 12.48 20.85
CA LEU A 132 -1.69 13.12 20.28
C LEU A 132 -2.08 12.50 18.95
N ARG A 133 -1.11 12.29 18.06
CA ARG A 133 -1.31 11.60 16.80
C ARG A 133 -1.85 10.19 17.03
N LYS A 134 -1.26 9.43 17.96
CA LYS A 134 -1.76 8.08 18.29
C LYS A 134 -3.22 8.11 18.74
N LYS A 135 -3.63 9.08 19.55
CA LYS A 135 -5.03 9.25 19.97
C LYS A 135 -5.95 9.69 18.83
N GLN A 136 -5.49 10.60 17.97
CA GLN A 136 -6.21 11.05 16.78
C GLN A 136 -6.41 9.88 15.79
N LEU A 137 -5.37 9.08 15.54
CA LEU A 137 -5.46 7.87 14.73
C LEU A 137 -6.43 6.86 15.33
N GLN A 138 -6.35 6.59 16.64
CA GLN A 138 -7.32 5.71 17.31
C GLN A 138 -8.76 6.20 17.16
N PHE A 139 -8.99 7.51 17.18
CA PHE A 139 -10.30 8.12 16.96
C PHE A 139 -10.85 7.80 15.56
N TYR A 140 -10.01 7.90 14.52
CA TYR A 140 -10.41 7.56 13.14
C TYR A 140 -10.69 6.06 12.99
N HIS A 141 -9.77 5.20 13.47
CA HIS A 141 -9.92 3.74 13.34
C HIS A 141 -11.16 3.20 14.07
N ARG A 142 -11.54 3.80 15.21
CA ARG A 142 -12.79 3.45 15.93
C ARG A 142 -14.06 3.77 15.13
N ARG A 143 -13.99 4.71 14.19
CA ARG A 143 -15.12 5.15 13.34
C ARG A 143 -15.01 4.66 11.90
N ALA A 144 -14.14 3.69 11.64
CA ALA A 144 -13.96 3.08 10.33
C ALA A 144 -15.25 2.42 9.78
N GLU A 145 -16.23 2.10 10.63
CA GLU A 145 -17.54 1.61 10.16
C GLU A 145 -18.33 2.70 9.43
N SER A 146 -18.32 3.93 9.96
CA SER A 146 -18.94 5.09 9.32
C SER A 146 -18.11 5.56 8.13
N LEU A 147 -16.78 5.55 8.27
CA LEU A 147 -15.83 5.85 7.20
C LEU A 147 -15.46 4.58 6.45
N ARG A 148 -16.36 4.07 5.60
CA ARG A 148 -16.24 2.79 4.87
C ARG A 148 -14.90 2.56 4.15
N ILE A 149 -14.18 3.64 3.80
CA ILE A 149 -12.88 3.59 3.12
C ILE A 149 -11.69 3.32 4.03
N LEU A 150 -11.85 3.49 5.35
CA LEU A 150 -10.76 3.36 6.32
C LEU A 150 -10.70 1.93 6.87
N ARG A 151 -9.50 1.37 6.97
CA ARG A 151 -9.29 0.06 7.59
C ARG A 151 -9.32 0.19 9.11
N ARG A 152 -9.91 -0.78 9.83
CA ARG A 152 -9.93 -0.78 11.31
C ARG A 152 -8.55 -0.95 11.94
N LYS A 153 -7.66 -1.64 11.24
CA LYS A 153 -6.25 -1.85 11.63
C LYS A 153 -5.38 -1.50 10.43
N PRO A 154 -4.36 -0.65 10.58
CA PRO A 154 -3.43 -0.37 9.50
C PRO A 154 -2.54 -1.59 9.22
N ILE A 155 -1.86 -1.58 8.07
CA ILE A 155 -0.82 -2.56 7.73
C ILE A 155 0.36 -2.41 8.70
N LYS A 156 1.06 -3.52 8.96
CA LYS A 156 2.27 -3.52 9.79
C LYS A 156 3.29 -2.52 9.24
N GLY A 157 3.80 -1.64 10.10
CA GLY A 157 4.77 -0.61 9.73
C GLY A 157 4.15 0.73 9.31
N TYR A 158 2.85 0.79 8.99
CA TYR A 158 2.14 2.00 8.57
C TYR A 158 1.21 2.52 9.68
N ASP A 159 0.90 3.82 9.62
CA ASP A 159 0.07 4.48 10.63
C ASP A 159 -1.41 4.50 10.25
N VAL A 160 -1.71 4.61 8.95
CA VAL A 160 -3.05 4.61 8.37
C VAL A 160 -3.07 3.72 7.14
N SER A 161 -4.11 2.91 6.99
CA SER A 161 -4.39 2.19 5.75
C SER A 161 -5.84 2.40 5.33
N LEU A 162 -6.01 2.73 4.06
CA LEU A 162 -7.30 2.87 3.39
C LEU A 162 -7.50 1.68 2.46
N LEU A 163 -8.75 1.25 2.36
CA LEU A 163 -9.19 0.23 1.43
C LEU A 163 -10.30 0.81 0.55
N LEU A 164 -9.97 1.01 -0.72
CA LEU A 164 -10.89 1.48 -1.72
C LEU A 164 -11.35 0.29 -2.56
N THR A 165 -12.65 0.19 -2.82
CA THR A 165 -13.25 -0.91 -3.58
C THR A 165 -13.99 -0.34 -4.78
N SER A 166 -14.28 -1.21 -5.76
CA SER A 166 -15.14 -0.89 -6.90
C SER A 166 -16.52 -0.35 -6.48
N GLN A 167 -17.05 -0.79 -5.33
CA GLN A 167 -18.31 -0.27 -4.76
C GLN A 167 -18.19 1.21 -4.36
N HIS A 168 -17.06 1.61 -3.78
CA HIS A 168 -16.83 3.03 -3.43
C HIS A 168 -16.78 3.90 -4.68
N GLN A 169 -16.23 3.39 -5.79
CA GLN A 169 -16.20 4.09 -7.07
C GLN A 169 -17.59 4.26 -7.69
N GLN A 170 -18.53 3.36 -7.39
CA GLN A 170 -19.93 3.47 -7.85
C GLN A 170 -20.77 4.41 -6.98
N GLN A 171 -20.50 4.47 -5.68
CA GLN A 171 -21.29 5.24 -4.71
C GLN A 171 -20.82 6.68 -4.52
N LEU A 172 -19.54 6.96 -4.75
CA LEU A 172 -18.90 8.23 -4.42
C LEU A 172 -18.26 8.87 -5.65
N ASP A 173 -18.33 10.19 -5.75
CA ASP A 173 -17.63 10.94 -6.79
C ASP A 173 -16.12 10.80 -6.61
N LYS A 174 -15.45 10.26 -7.63
CA LYS A 174 -13.98 10.06 -7.66
C LYS A 174 -13.21 11.32 -7.24
N ARG A 175 -13.61 12.49 -7.76
CA ARG A 175 -12.92 13.77 -7.47
C ARG A 175 -13.01 14.16 -6.00
N LEU A 176 -14.20 14.01 -5.40
CA LEU A 176 -14.43 14.34 -4.00
C LEU A 176 -13.74 13.34 -3.08
N LEU A 177 -13.77 12.05 -3.43
CA LEU A 177 -13.09 11.02 -2.66
C LEU A 177 -11.57 11.23 -2.62
N ILE A 178 -10.96 11.54 -3.77
CA ILE A 178 -9.52 11.83 -3.83
C ILE A 178 -9.19 13.10 -3.04
N ALA A 179 -9.99 14.16 -3.18
CA ALA A 179 -9.80 15.38 -2.40
C ALA A 179 -9.92 15.11 -0.88
N PHE A 180 -10.87 14.28 -0.47
CA PHE A 180 -11.04 13.85 0.91
C PHE A 180 -9.82 13.07 1.43
N ILE A 181 -9.25 12.16 0.64
CA ILE A 181 -8.06 11.40 1.05
C ILE A 181 -6.84 12.32 1.22
N CYS A 182 -6.62 13.27 0.30
CA CYS A 182 -5.56 14.27 0.42
C CYS A 182 -5.77 15.14 1.67
N GLN A 183 -6.99 15.62 1.92
CA GLN A 183 -7.31 16.40 3.11
C GLN A 183 -7.10 15.58 4.39
N LEU A 184 -7.53 14.33 4.41
CA LEU A 184 -7.36 13.43 5.56
C LEU A 184 -5.88 13.23 5.88
N MET A 185 -5.03 13.06 4.87
CA MET A 185 -3.58 12.96 5.04
C MET A 185 -3.02 14.22 5.71
N GLU A 186 -3.43 15.41 5.25
CA GLU A 186 -3.00 16.68 5.84
C GLU A 186 -3.48 16.85 7.29
N ASP A 187 -4.75 16.53 7.57
CA ASP A 187 -5.35 16.64 8.90
C ASP A 187 -4.71 15.69 9.93
N VAL A 188 -4.37 14.48 9.50
CA VAL A 188 -3.70 13.49 10.35
C VAL A 188 -2.21 13.84 10.53
N SER A 189 -1.59 14.45 9.52
CA SER A 189 -0.21 14.94 9.64
C SER A 189 -0.12 16.14 10.61
N SER A 190 -1.12 17.00 10.63
CA SER A 190 -1.16 18.24 11.40
C SER A 190 -1.86 18.07 12.75
N CYS A 191 -1.09 17.80 13.80
CA CYS A 191 -1.62 17.77 15.17
C CYS A 191 -1.79 19.17 15.81
N SER A 192 -1.65 20.25 15.04
CA SER A 192 -1.56 21.62 15.57
C SER A 192 -2.84 22.08 16.27
N SER A 193 -4.01 21.72 15.74
CA SER A 193 -5.32 22.09 16.31
C SER A 193 -5.54 21.48 17.69
N LEU A 194 -5.21 20.19 17.86
CA LEU A 194 -5.33 19.50 19.15
C LEU A 194 -4.39 20.10 20.21
N LYS A 195 -3.16 20.45 19.82
CA LYS A 195 -2.21 21.11 20.74
C LYS A 195 -2.75 22.44 21.25
N ARG A 196 -3.28 23.27 20.34
CA ARG A 196 -3.88 24.57 20.73
C ARG A 196 -5.05 24.39 21.70
N LEU A 197 -5.89 23.38 21.47
CA LEU A 197 -7.01 23.06 22.35
C LEU A 197 -6.54 22.65 23.75
N ILE A 198 -5.54 21.78 23.85
CA ILE A 198 -4.98 21.33 25.14
C ILE A 198 -4.36 22.51 25.89
N ALA A 199 -3.59 23.36 25.20
CA ALA A 199 -2.99 24.54 25.81
C ALA A 199 -4.06 25.54 26.30
N ALA A 200 -5.12 25.78 25.51
CA ALA A 200 -6.23 26.63 25.91
C ALA A 200 -6.98 26.06 27.13
N HIS A 201 -7.25 24.76 27.12
CA HIS A 201 -7.93 24.08 28.22
C HIS A 201 -7.10 24.08 29.51
N GLY A 202 -5.79 23.87 29.41
CA GLY A 202 -4.86 23.96 30.54
C GLY A 202 -4.90 25.35 31.19
N ARG A 203 -4.88 26.43 30.39
CA ARG A 203 -4.99 27.81 30.87
C ARG A 203 -6.33 28.09 31.55
N SER A 204 -7.43 27.66 30.93
CA SER A 204 -8.78 27.83 31.49
C SER A 204 -8.92 27.12 32.85
N SER A 205 -8.42 25.90 32.93
CA SER A 205 -8.44 25.10 34.15
C SER A 205 -7.59 25.73 35.27
N SER A 206 -6.39 26.21 34.95
CA SER A 206 -5.52 26.89 35.93
C SER A 206 -6.13 28.20 36.44
N LEU A 207 -6.78 28.97 35.57
CA LEU A 207 -7.44 30.22 35.97
C LEU A 207 -8.65 29.94 36.87
N SER A 208 -9.42 28.91 36.56
CA SER A 208 -10.58 28.49 37.36
C SER A 208 -10.15 28.03 38.75
N LEU A 209 -9.09 27.21 38.83
CA LEU A 209 -8.49 26.82 40.12
C LEU A 209 -7.99 28.02 40.92
N ARG A 210 -7.26 28.95 40.27
CA ARG A 210 -6.77 30.16 40.94
C ARG A 210 -7.88 31.00 41.53
N LYS A 211 -9.00 31.14 40.81
CA LYS A 211 -10.19 31.88 41.29
C LYS A 211 -10.90 31.17 42.45
N ALA A 212 -10.85 29.84 42.50
CA ALA A 212 -11.47 29.07 43.58
C ALA A 212 -10.65 29.06 44.87
N LEU A 213 -9.33 29.27 44.77
CA LEU A 213 -8.41 29.30 45.91
C LEU A 213 -8.15 30.70 46.48
N ALA A 214 -8.60 31.75 45.79
CA ALA A 214 -8.50 33.15 46.22
C ALA A 214 -9.80 33.61 46.87
#